data_AF-A0A0D0DAL3-F1
#
_entry.id   AF-A0A0D0DAL3-F1
#
_cell.length_a   1.000
_cell.length_b   1.000
_cell.length_c   1.000
_cell.angle_alpha   90.00
_cell.angle_beta   90.00
_cell.angle_gamma   90.00
#
_symmetry.space_group_name_H-M   'P 1'
#
loop_
_entity.id
_entity.type
_entity.pdbx_description
1 polymer ?
#
loop_
_entity_poly.entity_id
_entity_poly.type
_entity_poly.pdbx_seq_one_letter_code
_entity_poly.pdbx_strand_id
1 'polypeptide(L)'
;MTQWRDAQMKKDRDKIFKETGVQWSKLLCLPYWDPTRFLAINSMHNIFLSLVQFHFRDLIVVDKPENQEFRRTNPPSAKPVDNKELEKARELLKSGAFKTLLNQIHLTVLLKLLEESR
;
A
#
# COMPACT_ATOMS: atom_id res chain seq x y z
N MET A 1 31.10 0.34 10.75
CA MET A 1 30.87 0.61 9.30
C MET A 1 32.11 1.12 8.55
N THR A 2 33.34 0.97 9.08
CA THR A 2 34.54 1.48 8.40
C THR A 2 35.33 0.43 7.63
N GLN A 3 35.11 -0.87 7.88
CA GLN A 3 35.83 -1.97 7.22
C GLN A 3 35.80 -1.89 5.68
N TRP A 4 34.65 -1.55 5.08
CA TRP A 4 34.56 -1.38 3.62
C TRP A 4 35.39 -0.18 3.12
N ARG A 5 35.40 0.94 3.87
CA ARG A 5 36.20 2.13 3.55
C ARG A 5 37.70 1.85 3.66
N ASP A 6 38.08 1.16 4.73
CA ASP A 6 39.46 0.91 5.11
C ASP A 6 40.10 -0.23 4.29
N ALA A 7 39.29 -1.00 3.56
CA ALA A 7 39.78 -1.99 2.60
C ALA A 7 40.58 -1.33 1.46
N GLN A 8 41.78 -1.87 1.23
CA GLN A 8 42.77 -1.36 0.26
C GLN A 8 42.43 -1.73 -1.19
N MET A 9 41.91 -2.95 -1.42
CA MET A 9 41.59 -3.43 -2.75
C MET A 9 40.09 -3.40 -3.05
N LYS A 10 39.75 -3.16 -4.32
CA LYS A 10 38.37 -3.26 -4.80
C LYS A 10 37.76 -4.64 -4.57
N LYS A 11 38.55 -5.71 -4.72
CA LYS A 11 38.10 -7.09 -4.49
C LYS A 11 37.62 -7.31 -3.05
N ASP A 12 38.33 -6.74 -2.08
CA ASP A 12 37.97 -6.85 -0.67
C ASP A 12 36.70 -6.06 -0.36
N ARG A 13 36.56 -4.87 -0.96
CA ARG A 13 35.33 -4.08 -0.88
C ARG A 13 34.12 -4.82 -1.45
N ASP A 14 34.27 -5.44 -2.63
CA ASP A 14 33.19 -6.20 -3.26
C ASP A 14 32.82 -7.45 -2.44
N LYS A 15 33.81 -8.10 -1.81
CA LYS A 15 33.59 -9.22 -0.88
C LYS A 15 32.82 -8.78 0.37
N ILE A 16 33.28 -7.71 1.04
CA ILE A 16 32.62 -7.15 2.23
C ILE A 16 31.19 -6.72 1.88
N PHE A 17 30.99 -6.10 0.72
CA PHE A 17 29.66 -5.71 0.25
C PHE A 17 28.76 -6.93 0.00
N LYS A 18 29.27 -8.02 -0.58
CA LYS A 18 28.48 -9.25 -0.75
C LYS A 18 28.11 -9.91 0.59
N GLU A 19 29.00 -9.86 1.57
CA GLU A 19 28.77 -10.49 2.88
C GLU A 19 27.85 -9.66 3.79
N THR A 20 28.00 -8.33 3.77
CA THR A 20 27.30 -7.44 4.72
C THR A 20 26.23 -6.56 4.08
N GLY A 21 26.25 -6.37 2.77
CA GLY A 21 25.40 -5.42 2.05
C GLY A 21 25.73 -3.95 2.30
N VAL A 22 26.77 -3.65 3.10
CA VAL A 22 27.10 -2.28 3.51
C VAL A 22 28.20 -1.71 2.63
N GLN A 23 27.92 -0.54 2.04
CA GLN A 23 28.88 0.25 1.27
C GLN A 23 29.14 1.59 1.97
N TRP A 24 30.39 2.05 1.99
CA TRP A 24 30.69 3.39 2.52
C TRP A 24 30.26 4.47 1.52
N SER A 25 29.58 5.50 2.04
CA SER A 25 29.32 6.74 1.32
C SER A 25 29.53 7.93 2.26
N LYS A 26 29.82 9.12 1.70
CA LYS A 26 29.93 10.35 2.48
C LYS A 26 28.65 10.68 3.26
N LEU A 27 27.49 10.19 2.82
CA LEU A 27 26.22 10.39 3.52
C LEU A 27 26.23 9.75 4.91
N LEU A 28 26.94 8.64 5.10
CA LEU A 28 27.07 7.97 6.42
C LEU A 28 27.88 8.78 7.44
N CYS A 29 28.56 9.85 7.03
CA CYS A 29 29.28 10.74 7.94
C CYS A 29 28.41 11.86 8.51
N LEU A 30 27.17 12.01 8.01
CA LEU A 30 26.28 13.09 8.44
C LEU A 30 25.59 12.68 9.75
N PRO A 31 25.66 13.49 10.83
CA PRO A 31 25.10 13.13 12.14
C PRO A 31 23.59 12.88 12.13
N TYR A 32 22.88 13.46 11.16
CA TYR A 32 21.43 13.33 11.00
C TYR A 32 21.02 12.19 10.05
N TRP A 33 21.98 11.58 9.35
CA TRP A 33 21.70 10.58 8.33
C TRP A 33 21.93 9.17 8.87
N ASP A 34 20.83 8.50 9.21
CA ASP A 34 20.83 7.09 9.58
C ASP A 34 20.01 6.31 8.55
N PRO A 35 20.65 5.52 7.66
CA PRO A 35 19.96 4.79 6.61
C PRO A 35 18.96 3.76 7.15
N THR A 36 19.12 3.27 8.37
CA THR A 36 18.19 2.29 8.96
C THR A 36 16.82 2.90 9.25
N ARG A 37 16.77 4.20 9.55
CA ARG A 37 15.52 4.95 9.78
C ARG A 37 14.73 5.20 8.50
N PHE A 38 15.36 5.08 7.34
CA PHE A 38 14.76 5.29 6.02
C PHE A 38 14.56 3.99 5.24
N LEU A 39 14.79 2.83 5.86
CA LEU A 39 14.56 1.52 5.25
C LEU A 39 13.07 1.16 5.16
N ALA A 40 12.20 1.91 5.84
CA ALA A 40 10.76 1.76 5.72
C ALA A 40 10.34 2.06 4.29
N ILE A 41 9.92 1.03 3.56
CA ILE A 41 9.39 1.17 2.21
C ILE A 41 8.25 2.19 2.28
N ASN A 42 8.47 3.37 1.70
CA ASN A 42 7.51 4.45 1.76
C ASN A 42 6.20 3.98 1.11
N SER A 43 5.07 4.27 1.76
CA SER A 43 3.72 4.05 1.23
C SER A 43 3.59 4.55 -0.21
N MET A 44 4.26 5.66 -0.54
CA MET A 44 4.33 6.20 -1.90
C MET A 44 4.93 5.21 -2.92
N HIS A 45 6.01 4.50 -2.56
CA HIS A 45 6.65 3.51 -3.43
C HIS A 45 5.77 2.24 -3.55
N ASN A 46 5.11 1.84 -2.47
CA ASN A 46 4.17 0.71 -2.50
C ASN A 46 2.92 0.99 -3.35
N ILE A 47 2.45 2.24 -3.36
CA ILE A 47 1.37 2.69 -4.25
C ILE A 47 1.85 2.68 -5.70
N PHE A 48 3.06 3.17 -5.97
CA PHE A 48 3.63 3.21 -7.33
C PHE A 48 3.91 1.82 -7.91
N LEU A 49 4.39 0.89 -7.08
CA LEU A 49 4.59 -0.51 -7.49
C LEU A 49 3.28 -1.30 -7.59
N SER A 50 2.11 -0.66 -7.41
CA SER A 50 0.79 -1.29 -7.39
C SER A 50 0.64 -2.44 -6.39
N LEU A 51 1.56 -2.58 -5.42
CA LEU A 51 1.47 -3.59 -4.37
C LEU A 51 0.18 -3.41 -3.56
N VAL A 52 -0.23 -2.16 -3.35
CA VAL A 52 -1.51 -1.85 -2.70
C VAL A 52 -2.69 -2.37 -3.53
N GLN A 53 -2.68 -2.18 -4.86
CA GLN A 53 -3.75 -2.66 -5.73
C GLN A 53 -3.82 -4.20 -5.73
N PHE A 54 -2.68 -4.88 -5.81
CA PHE A 54 -2.60 -6.34 -5.70
C PHE A 54 -3.14 -6.84 -4.35
N HIS A 55 -2.77 -6.18 -3.25
CA HIS A 55 -3.26 -6.56 -1.93
C HIS A 55 -4.78 -6.42 -1.82
N PHE A 56 -5.38 -5.36 -2.34
CA PHE A 56 -6.84 -5.18 -2.27
C PHE A 56 -7.62 -6.01 -3.30
N ARG A 57 -7.08 -6.21 -4.51
CA ARG A 57 -7.78 -6.92 -5.59
C ARG A 57 -7.61 -8.43 -5.50
N ASP A 58 -6.38 -8.89 -5.39
CA ASP A 58 -6.03 -10.31 -5.47
C ASP A 58 -6.00 -10.99 -4.09
N LEU A 59 -5.42 -10.35 -3.07
CA LEU A 59 -5.28 -10.95 -1.73
C LEU A 59 -6.53 -10.76 -0.86
N ILE A 60 -7.05 -9.53 -0.75
CA ILE A 60 -8.14 -9.12 0.15
C ILE A 60 -9.49 -9.14 -0.58
N VAL A 61 -9.75 -10.12 -1.47
CA VAL A 61 -11.13 -10.60 -1.73
C VAL A 61 -11.94 -9.80 -2.79
N VAL A 62 -11.43 -8.80 -3.51
CA VAL A 62 -12.26 -8.11 -4.54
C VAL A 62 -12.40 -8.89 -5.86
N ASP A 63 -11.39 -9.68 -6.29
CA ASP A 63 -11.42 -10.41 -7.57
C ASP A 63 -11.15 -11.92 -7.47
N LYS A 64 -11.29 -12.52 -6.27
CA LYS A 64 -11.24 -13.98 -6.16
C LYS A 64 -12.41 -14.65 -6.89
N PRO A 65 -12.21 -15.81 -7.54
CA PRO A 65 -13.26 -16.51 -8.30
C PRO A 65 -14.45 -16.91 -7.41
N GLU A 66 -14.21 -17.20 -6.13
CA GLU A 66 -15.26 -17.45 -5.12
C GLU A 66 -16.23 -16.27 -4.94
N ASN A 67 -15.77 -15.02 -5.11
CA ASN A 67 -16.62 -13.83 -5.06
C ASN A 67 -17.23 -13.48 -6.42
N GLN A 68 -16.70 -14.05 -7.50
CA GLN A 68 -17.24 -13.88 -8.85
C GLN A 68 -18.56 -14.63 -9.01
N GLU A 69 -18.65 -15.85 -8.46
CA GLU A 69 -19.90 -16.60 -8.34
C GLU A 69 -20.91 -15.89 -7.40
N PHE A 70 -20.44 -15.29 -6.30
CA PHE A 70 -21.27 -14.47 -5.42
C PHE A 70 -21.83 -13.22 -6.14
N ARG A 71 -21.05 -12.54 -6.99
CA ARG A 71 -21.53 -11.43 -7.84
C ARG A 71 -22.51 -11.89 -8.93
N ARG A 72 -22.34 -13.10 -9.47
CA ARG A 72 -23.26 -13.68 -10.47
C ARG A 72 -24.61 -14.03 -9.87
N THR A 73 -24.60 -14.63 -8.69
CA THR A 73 -25.81 -15.07 -7.96
C THR A 73 -26.51 -13.91 -7.24
N ASN A 74 -25.76 -12.91 -6.80
CA ASN A 74 -26.25 -11.67 -6.22
C ASN A 74 -25.77 -10.49 -7.07
N PRO A 75 -26.38 -10.24 -8.24
CA PRO A 75 -26.08 -9.04 -9.00
C PRO A 75 -26.32 -7.82 -8.10
N PRO A 76 -25.42 -6.82 -8.10
CA PRO A 76 -25.65 -5.60 -7.33
C PRO A 76 -27.02 -5.07 -7.73
N SER A 77 -27.93 -5.02 -6.75
CA SER A 77 -29.33 -4.67 -6.99
C SER A 77 -29.37 -3.40 -7.83
N ALA A 78 -29.99 -3.47 -9.01
CA ALA A 78 -30.19 -2.33 -9.92
C ALA A 78 -31.07 -1.22 -9.31
N LYS A 79 -31.42 -1.33 -8.02
CA LYS A 79 -32.01 -0.23 -7.27
C LYS A 79 -30.97 0.89 -7.25
N PRO A 80 -31.31 2.08 -7.78
CA PRO A 80 -30.43 3.23 -7.64
C PRO A 80 -30.15 3.41 -6.15
N VAL A 81 -28.86 3.32 -5.78
CA VAL A 81 -28.40 3.65 -4.44
C VAL A 81 -28.97 5.02 -4.08
N ASP A 82 -29.65 5.11 -2.94
CA ASP A 82 -30.28 6.36 -2.50
C ASP A 82 -29.21 7.45 -2.33
N ASN A 83 -29.41 8.59 -2.98
CA ASN A 83 -28.47 9.71 -2.96
C ASN A 83 -28.22 10.22 -1.54
N LYS A 84 -29.17 10.04 -0.61
CA LYS A 84 -28.98 10.40 0.80
C LYS A 84 -27.94 9.52 1.51
N GLU A 85 -27.89 8.23 1.18
CA GLU A 85 -26.90 7.32 1.74
C GLU A 85 -25.50 7.59 1.17
N LEU A 86 -25.42 8.00 -0.10
CA LEU A 86 -24.17 8.42 -0.74
C LEU A 86 -23.60 9.68 -0.09
N GLU A 87 -24.43 10.70 0.18
CA GLU A 87 -23.97 11.91 0.85
C GLU A 87 -23.53 11.65 2.30
N LYS A 88 -24.25 10.80 3.03
CA LYS A 88 -23.84 10.38 4.37
C LYS A 88 -22.50 9.63 4.34
N ALA A 89 -22.30 8.76 3.35
CA ALA A 89 -21.03 8.06 3.15
C ALA A 89 -19.88 9.04 2.84
N ARG A 90 -20.13 10.07 2.02
CA ARG A 90 -19.15 11.13 1.69
C ARG A 90 -18.72 11.93 2.92
N GLU A 91 -19.67 12.33 3.77
CA GLU A 91 -19.37 13.04 5.01
C GLU A 91 -18.60 12.18 6.01
N LEU A 92 -18.93 10.89 6.10
CA LEU A 92 -18.18 9.95 6.95
C LEU A 92 -16.78 9.62 6.40
N LEU A 93 -16.60 9.65 5.08
CA LEU A 93 -15.27 9.54 4.46
C LEU A 93 -14.41 10.77 4.77
N LYS A 94 -14.98 11.97 4.75
CA LYS A 94 -14.29 13.21 5.15
C LYS A 94 -13.93 13.21 6.63
N SER A 95 -14.72 12.57 7.48
CA SER A 95 -14.46 12.49 8.93
C SER A 95 -13.34 11.49 9.30
N GLY A 96 -12.74 10.78 8.34
CA GLY A 96 -11.55 9.94 8.54
C GLY A 96 -11.78 8.62 9.31
N ALA A 97 -13.03 8.28 9.64
CA ALA A 97 -13.37 7.14 10.49
C ALA A 97 -13.65 5.86 9.66
N PHE A 98 -12.64 5.40 8.91
CA PHE A 98 -12.79 4.33 7.91
C PHE A 98 -13.17 2.96 8.51
N LYS A 99 -12.75 2.68 9.74
CA LYS A 99 -13.00 1.38 10.39
C LYS A 99 -14.47 1.20 10.81
N THR A 100 -15.09 2.27 11.30
CA THR A 100 -16.53 2.29 11.61
C THR A 100 -17.38 2.37 10.34
N LEU A 101 -16.88 3.03 9.31
CA LEU A 101 -17.52 3.16 8.00
C LEU A 101 -17.77 1.79 7.35
N LEU A 102 -16.75 0.93 7.31
CA LEU A 102 -16.83 -0.39 6.68
C LEU A 102 -17.87 -1.32 7.34
N ASN A 103 -18.16 -1.11 8.64
CA ASN A 103 -19.16 -1.90 9.35
C ASN A 103 -20.59 -1.34 9.20
N GLN A 104 -20.73 -0.08 8.76
CA GLN A 104 -22.03 0.61 8.71
C GLN A 104 -22.59 0.77 7.29
N ILE A 105 -21.75 0.69 6.25
CA ILE A 105 -22.14 0.96 4.87
C ILE A 105 -22.29 -0.34 4.07
N HIS A 106 -23.36 -0.42 3.29
CA HIS A 106 -23.63 -1.56 2.43
C HIS A 106 -22.68 -1.61 1.22
N LEU A 107 -22.29 -2.81 0.80
CA LEU A 107 -21.31 -3.05 -0.27
C LEU A 107 -21.67 -2.34 -1.60
N THR A 108 -22.96 -2.22 -1.91
CA THR A 108 -23.44 -1.54 -3.14
C THR A 108 -23.10 -0.05 -3.17
N VAL A 109 -23.08 0.63 -2.01
CA VAL A 109 -22.75 2.06 -1.90
C VAL A 109 -21.24 2.26 -2.11
N LEU A 110 -20.42 1.38 -1.54
CA LEU A 110 -18.96 1.39 -1.70
C LEU A 110 -18.52 1.14 -3.14
N LEU A 111 -19.15 0.17 -3.82
CA LEU A 111 -18.86 -0.12 -5.22
C LEU A 111 -19.17 1.09 -6.12
N LYS A 112 -20.28 1.78 -5.87
CA LYS A 112 -20.65 2.97 -6.66
C LYS A 112 -19.70 4.15 -6.44
N LEU A 113 -19.25 4.40 -5.20
CA LEU A 113 -18.24 5.43 -4.92
C LEU A 113 -16.88 5.11 -5.56
N LEU A 114 -16.52 3.82 -5.64
CA LEU A 114 -15.29 3.39 -6.31
C LEU A 114 -15.36 3.60 -7.82
N GLU A 115 -16.51 3.32 -8.45
CA GLU A 115 -16.75 3.59 -9.87
C GLU A 115 -16.71 5.09 -10.21
N GLU A 116 -17.20 5.97 -9.32
CA GLU A 116 -17.15 7.43 -9.49
C GLU A 116 -15.74 8.02 -9.36
N SER A 117 -14.81 7.34 -8.69
CA SER A 117 -13.43 7.82 -8.46
C SER A 117 -12.43 7.50 -9.59
N ARG A 118 -12.90 6.88 -10.67
CA ARG A 118 -12.11 6.48 -11.84
C ARG A 118 -12.07 7.59 -12.89
#